data_AF-A0A7X9BGC7-F1
#
_entry.id   AF-A0A7X9BGC7-F1
#
_cell.length_a   1.000
_cell.length_b   1.000
_cell.length_c   1.000
_cell.angle_alpha   90.00
_cell.angle_beta   90.00
_cell.angle_gamma   90.00
#
_symmetry.space_group_name_H-M   'P 1'
#
loop_
_entity.id
_entity.type
_entity.pdbx_description
1 polymer ?
#
loop_
_entity_poly.entity_id
_entity_poly.type
_entity_poly.pdbx_seq_one_letter_code
_entity_poly.pdbx_strand_id
1 'polypeptide(L)' 'MSQREQSAVPVVAVVLAAGFGTRFDPNNPKQLVSVGGKPIVCWSIEAFEANPQVTDTVVVVNPQV' A
#
# COMPACT_ATOMS: atom_id res chain seq x y z
N MET A 1 6.63 -2.80 40.78
CA MET A 1 5.51 -2.76 39.82
C MET A 1 6.10 -2.73 38.42
N SER A 2 6.23 -3.89 37.78
CA SER A 2 6.65 -3.96 36.38
C SER A 2 5.41 -3.66 35.54
N GLN A 3 5.39 -2.49 34.88
CA GLN A 3 4.37 -2.20 33.89
C GLN A 3 4.57 -3.22 32.76
N ARG A 4 3.61 -4.11 32.57
CA ARG A 4 3.55 -4.90 31.34
C ARG A 4 3.49 -3.89 30.21
N GLU A 5 4.52 -3.82 29.36
CA GLU A 5 4.38 -3.21 28.05
C GLU A 5 3.18 -3.91 27.39
N GLN A 6 2.05 -3.22 27.31
CA GLN A 6 0.99 -3.63 26.41
C GLN A 6 1.61 -3.50 25.01
N SER A 7 2.10 -4.61 24.47
CA SER A 7 2.44 -4.68 23.06
C SER A 7 1.21 -4.21 22.30
N ALA A 8 1.31 -3.06 21.64
CA ALA A 8 0.23 -2.52 20.84
C ALA A 8 -0.19 -3.61 19.83
N VAL A 9 -1.50 -3.80 19.66
CA VAL A 9 -2.01 -4.77 18.69
C VAL A 9 -1.56 -4.30 17.30
N PRO A 10 -0.84 -5.13 16.52
CA PRO A 10 -0.35 -4.72 15.22
C PRO A 10 -1.51 -4.42 14.27
N VAL A 11 -1.36 -3.38 13.45
CA VAL A 11 -2.32 -3.00 12.41
C VAL A 11 -1.59 -3.03 11.08
N VAL A 12 -2.01 -3.94 10.21
CA VAL A 12 -1.35 -4.15 8.91
C VAL A 12 -2.23 -3.61 7.79
N ALA A 13 -1.70 -2.68 7.02
CA ALA A 13 -2.32 -2.22 5.77
C ALA A 13 -1.98 -3.21 4.64
N VAL A 14 -2.99 -3.61 3.86
CA VAL A 14 -2.80 -4.47 2.69
C VAL A 14 -3.24 -3.72 1.43
N VAL A 15 -2.26 -3.35 0.59
CA VAL A 15 -2.49 -2.63 -0.66
C VAL A 15 -2.53 -3.61 -1.83
N LEU A 16 -3.73 -3.87 -2.36
CA LEU A 16 -3.94 -4.77 -3.49
C LEU A 16 -3.66 -4.05 -4.82
N ALA A 17 -2.44 -4.18 -5.32
CA ALA A 17 -1.92 -3.53 -6.53
C ALA A 17 -1.63 -4.53 -7.67
N ALA A 18 -2.24 -5.72 -7.62
CA ALA A 18 -1.99 -6.83 -8.55
C ALA A 18 -2.90 -6.85 -9.81
N GLY A 19 -3.80 -5.88 -9.94
CA GLY A 19 -4.75 -5.83 -11.05
C GLY A 19 -4.13 -5.34 -12.35
N PHE A 20 -4.54 -5.93 -13.48
CA PHE A 20 -4.06 -5.53 -14.81
C PHE A 20 -4.55 -4.14 -15.27
N GLY A 21 -5.63 -3.60 -14.69
CA GLY A 21 -6.12 -2.27 -15.06
C GLY A 21 -6.71 -2.17 -16.47
N THR A 22 -7.19 -3.27 -17.07
CA THR A 22 -7.60 -3.35 -18.50
C THR A 22 -8.67 -2.36 -18.96
N ARG A 23 -9.52 -1.86 -18.05
CA ARG A 23 -10.50 -0.81 -18.36
C ARG A 23 -9.90 0.60 -18.44
N PHE A 24 -8.74 0.80 -17.82
CA PHE A 24 -8.02 2.07 -17.80
C PHE A 24 -7.10 2.13 -19.02
N ASP A 25 -6.12 1.23 -19.05
CA ASP A 25 -5.21 1.02 -20.18
C ASP A 25 -4.73 -0.45 -20.11
N PRO A 26 -5.03 -1.29 -21.12
CA PRO A 26 -4.61 -2.68 -21.13
C PRO A 26 -3.09 -2.91 -21.10
N ASN A 27 -2.29 -1.92 -21.52
CA ASN A 27 -0.82 -2.05 -21.60
C ASN A 27 -0.11 -1.39 -20.43
N ASN A 28 -0.79 -0.49 -19.70
CA ASN A 28 -0.21 0.27 -18.61
C ASN A 28 -1.01 0.04 -17.32
N PRO A 29 -0.54 -0.85 -16.43
CA PRO A 29 -1.20 -1.13 -15.17
C PRO A 29 -1.42 0.15 -14.35
N LYS A 30 -2.67 0.44 -14.01
CA LYS A 30 -3.08 1.73 -13.45
C LYS A 30 -2.31 2.12 -12.18
N GLN A 31 -1.85 1.15 -11.39
CA GLN A 31 -1.12 1.37 -10.14
C GLN A 31 0.25 2.02 -10.36
N LEU A 32 0.84 1.86 -11.56
CA LEU A 32 2.14 2.42 -11.94
C LEU A 32 2.02 3.76 -12.69
N VAL A 33 0.82 4.13 -13.12
CA VAL A 33 0.57 5.40 -13.81
C VAL A 33 0.87 6.56 -12.87
N SER A 34 1.56 7.57 -13.37
CA SER A 34 1.93 8.75 -12.58
C SER A 34 0.78 9.76 -12.49
N VAL A 35 0.52 10.24 -11.28
CA VAL A 35 -0.38 11.36 -10.97
C VAL A 35 0.42 12.36 -10.14
N GLY A 36 0.57 13.59 -10.65
CA GLY A 36 1.41 14.60 -10.00
C GLY A 36 2.90 14.20 -9.94
N GLY A 37 3.39 13.45 -10.94
CA GLY A 37 4.78 12.97 -10.97
C GLY A 37 5.08 11.77 -10.08
N LYS A 38 4.07 11.17 -9.46
CA LYS A 38 4.20 10.02 -8.54
C LYS A 38 3.29 8.86 -8.97
N PRO A 39 3.76 7.60 -9.00
CA PRO A 39 2.90 6.45 -9.28
C PRO A 39 1.71 6.39 -8.32
N ILE A 40 0.51 6.07 -8.83
CA ILE A 40 -0.72 6.04 -8.03
C ILE A 40 -0.58 5.19 -6.77
N VAL A 41 0.10 4.03 -6.84
CA VAL A 41 0.28 3.14 -5.68
C VAL A 41 1.03 3.80 -4.52
N CYS A 42 2.00 4.70 -4.82
CA CYS A 42 2.77 5.38 -3.79
C CYS A 42 1.90 6.32 -2.94
N TRP A 43 0.88 6.96 -3.54
CA TRP A 43 -0.06 7.78 -2.77
C TRP A 43 -0.83 6.96 -1.73
N SER A 44 -1.17 5.70 -2.02
CA SER A 44 -1.81 4.81 -1.05
C SER A 44 -0.84 4.33 0.04
N ILE A 45 0.40 3.98 -0.34
CA ILE A 45 1.44 3.53 0.60
C ILE A 45 1.76 4.64 1.60
N GLU A 46 2.05 5.85 1.10
CA GLU A 46 2.40 7.00 1.93
C GLU A 46 1.25 7.40 2.87
N ALA A 47 -0.01 7.24 2.45
CA ALA A 47 -1.15 7.49 3.32
C ALA A 47 -1.20 6.54 4.54
N PHE A 48 -0.77 5.28 4.36
CA PHE A 48 -0.64 4.33 5.46
C PHE A 48 0.61 4.60 6.30
N GLU A 49 1.74 4.90 5.67
CA GLU A 49 2.99 5.26 6.39
C GLU A 49 2.85 6.53 7.23
N ALA A 50 2.00 7.47 6.83
CA ALA A 50 1.71 8.68 7.60
C ALA A 50 0.86 8.41 8.87
N ASN A 51 0.27 7.22 9.02
CA ASN A 51 -0.55 6.88 10.18
C ASN A 51 0.27 6.05 11.19
N PRO A 52 0.61 6.59 12.37
CA PRO A 52 1.43 5.89 13.37
C PRO A 52 0.75 4.66 13.99
N GLN A 53 -0.54 4.46 13.76
CA GLN A 53 -1.23 3.24 14.19
C GLN A 53 -0.96 2.06 13.27
N VAL A 54 -0.61 2.29 12.00
CA VAL A 54 -0.25 1.24 11.03
C VAL A 54 1.17 0.79 11.35
N THR A 55 1.34 -0.47 11.74
CA THR A 55 2.64 -1.03 12.09
C THR A 55 3.38 -1.55 10.87
N ASP A 56 2.64 -2.03 9.85
CA ASP A 56 3.19 -2.65 8.67
C ASP A 56 2.32 -2.37 7.44
N THR A 57 2.97 -2.28 6.26
CA THR A 57 2.28 -2.20 4.97
C THR A 57 2.74 -3.31 4.05
N VAL A 58 1.80 -4.14 3.59
CA VAL A 58 2.04 -5.21 2.60
C VAL A 58 1.44 -4.78 1.28
N VAL A 59 2.28 -4.72 0.24
CA VAL A 59 1.84 -4.45 -1.14
C VAL A 59 1.78 -5.75 -1.91
N VAL A 60 0.59 -6.12 -2.37
CA VAL A 60 0.38 -7.30 -3.20
C VAL A 60 0.46 -6.88 -4.65
N VAL A 61 1.45 -7.43 -5.36
CA VAL A 61 1.70 -7.17 -6.80
C VAL A 61 1.49 -8.43 -7.62
N ASN A 62 1.32 -8.27 -8.93
CA ASN A 62 1.30 -9.38 -9.87
C ASN A 62 2.67 -9.42 -10.56
N PRO A 63 3.39 -10.56 -10.57
CA PRO A 63 4.74 -10.64 -11.14
C PRO A 63 4.80 -10.40 -12.65
N GLN A 64 3.65 -10.37 -13.33
CA GLN A 64 3.54 -10.17 -14.78
C GLN A 64 3.34 -8.70 -15.19
N VAL A 65 3.18 -7.79 -14.22
CA VAL A 65 2.89 -6.36 -14.44
C VAL A 65 3.75 -5.46 -13.58
#